data_AF-A0A7G9QH74-F1
#
_entry.id   AF-A0A7G9QH74-F1
#
_cell.length_a   1.000
_cell.length_b   1.000
_cell.length_c   1.000
_cell.angle_alpha   90.00
_cell.angle_beta   90.00
_cell.angle_gamma   90.00
#
_symmetry.space_group_name_H-M   'P 1'
#
loop_
_entity.id
_entity.type
_entity.pdbx_description
1 polymer ?
#
loop_
_entity_poly.entity_id
_entity_poly.type
_entity_poly.pdbx_seq_one_letter_code
_entity_poly.pdbx_strand_id
1 'polypeptide(L)'
;MASQGWKQFLAAKTRMLAAYDLAKDLENNKLVKVRHGLVAEAEFRKWLSEFLPKRYAVTSGYIISPGISSKEHMVHYDVIIYDQLESPVLWVEENPDSSGQGKSLAIPVEYVHAVFEVKSAFNRQSAKEAVDQLSKLKPLLARVDSPTSRAKMYLPANFFCATVFFELRKEHDKDFAAIDELVNATMIRRFYGGIILRAETLDRYNSGKISFRNENVDSKPNNNSSLSFWTTSKCLKYKDDQYFSLLLTFWEQHFSEFAFDILALLKNTYQPNVLSSLYCTGSTSLENGSIVETRYADPEGYKRYQEETAAILKAQGFVGLEPSDI
;
A
#
# COMPACT_ATOMS: atom_id res chain seq x y z
N MET A 1 -17.62 -11.18 14.14
CA MET A 1 -16.95 -12.50 14.11
C MET A 1 -15.90 -12.49 13.02
N ALA A 2 -14.72 -13.04 13.27
CA ALA A 2 -13.70 -13.20 12.23
C ALA A 2 -14.18 -14.20 11.16
N SER A 3 -13.88 -13.92 9.89
CA SER A 3 -14.23 -14.81 8.79
C SER A 3 -13.39 -16.09 8.80
N GLN A 4 -13.98 -17.19 8.32
CA GLN A 4 -13.25 -18.44 8.16
C GLN A 4 -12.04 -18.24 7.23
N GLY A 5 -10.88 -18.75 7.64
CA GLY A 5 -9.68 -18.72 6.80
C GLY A 5 -8.86 -17.43 6.86
N TRP A 6 -9.21 -16.45 7.70
CA TRP A 6 -8.49 -15.15 7.73
C TRP A 6 -7.00 -15.31 8.06
N LYS A 7 -6.63 -16.14 9.05
CA LYS A 7 -5.23 -16.46 9.36
C LYS A 7 -4.53 -17.24 8.24
N GLN A 8 -5.24 -18.16 7.59
CA GLN A 8 -4.71 -18.92 6.45
C GLN A 8 -4.41 -17.99 5.27
N PHE A 9 -5.22 -16.96 5.06
CA PHE A 9 -4.95 -15.93 4.06
C PHE A 9 -3.68 -15.14 4.38
N LEU A 10 -3.46 -14.80 5.64
CA LEU A 10 -2.23 -14.12 6.09
C LEU A 10 -0.95 -14.98 5.89
N ALA A 11 -1.06 -16.29 5.65
CA ALA A 11 0.10 -17.13 5.36
C ALA A 11 0.82 -16.71 4.07
N ALA A 12 0.13 -16.11 3.09
CA ALA A 12 0.78 -15.55 1.91
C ALA A 12 1.74 -14.40 2.29
N LYS A 13 1.28 -13.48 3.15
CA LYS A 13 2.11 -12.41 3.72
C LYS A 13 3.32 -12.97 4.47
N THR A 14 3.10 -13.98 5.30
CA THR A 14 4.18 -14.63 6.06
C THR A 14 5.24 -15.24 5.15
N ARG A 15 4.85 -15.88 4.04
CA ARG A 15 5.81 -16.46 3.09
C ARG A 15 6.64 -15.39 2.38
N MET A 16 6.01 -14.30 1.92
CA MET A 16 6.72 -13.18 1.31
C MET A 16 7.76 -12.58 2.28
N LEU A 17 7.36 -12.33 3.53
CA LEU A 17 8.26 -11.80 4.56
C LEU A 17 9.40 -12.77 4.91
N ALA A 18 9.13 -14.07 4.99
CA ALA A 18 10.17 -15.07 5.28
C ALA A 18 11.21 -15.17 4.15
N ALA A 19 10.78 -15.11 2.88
CA ALA A 19 11.69 -15.10 1.74
C ALA A 19 12.55 -13.83 1.71
N TYR A 20 11.94 -12.68 2.00
CA TYR A 20 12.63 -11.40 2.17
C TYR A 20 13.68 -11.45 3.29
N ASP A 21 13.33 -11.98 4.46
CA ASP A 21 14.24 -12.11 5.61
C ASP A 21 15.42 -13.01 5.30
N LEU A 22 15.17 -14.17 4.69
CA LEU A 22 16.24 -15.06 4.24
C LEU A 22 17.19 -14.36 3.27
N ALA A 23 16.65 -13.56 2.34
CA ALA A 23 17.48 -12.79 1.41
C ALA A 23 18.32 -11.73 2.12
N LYS A 24 17.74 -11.02 3.09
CA LYS A 24 18.43 -10.02 3.94
C LYS A 24 19.57 -10.67 4.72
N ASP A 25 19.33 -11.84 5.32
CA ASP A 25 20.34 -12.60 6.07
C ASP A 25 21.50 -13.06 5.19
N LEU A 26 21.21 -13.59 4.01
CA LEU A 26 22.23 -14.02 3.05
C LEU A 26 23.03 -12.85 2.44
N GLU A 27 22.55 -11.62 2.57
CA GLU A 27 23.24 -10.40 2.11
C GLU A 27 23.98 -9.65 3.21
N ASN A 28 23.82 -10.04 4.48
CA ASN A 28 24.34 -9.23 5.59
C ASN A 28 25.85 -8.97 5.53
N ASN A 29 26.62 -9.93 5.00
CA ASN A 29 28.07 -9.87 4.82
C ASN A 29 28.53 -9.34 3.45
N LYS A 30 27.61 -8.85 2.59
CA LYS A 30 27.94 -8.30 1.27
C LYS A 30 28.07 -6.78 1.31
N LEU A 31 28.99 -6.24 0.52
CA LEU A 31 29.22 -4.79 0.37
C LEU A 31 28.03 -4.06 -0.27
N VAL A 32 27.36 -4.72 -1.22
CA VAL A 32 26.17 -4.21 -1.91
C VAL A 32 24.99 -5.12 -1.57
N LYS A 33 23.95 -4.54 -0.98
CA LYS A 33 22.75 -5.25 -0.50
C LYS A 33 21.56 -4.87 -1.37
N VAL A 34 21.39 -5.57 -2.50
CA VAL A 34 20.33 -5.27 -3.51
C VAL A 34 19.37 -6.45 -3.67
N ARG A 35 19.82 -7.68 -3.41
CA ARG A 35 19.04 -8.91 -3.60
C ARG A 35 17.80 -8.96 -2.74
N HIS A 36 17.82 -8.48 -1.49
CA HIS A 36 16.61 -8.47 -0.66
C HIS A 36 15.51 -7.57 -1.25
N GLY A 37 15.87 -6.45 -1.90
CA GLY A 37 14.93 -5.63 -2.68
C GLY A 37 14.37 -6.40 -3.88
N LEU A 38 15.23 -7.02 -4.68
CA LEU A 38 14.80 -7.84 -5.82
C LEU A 38 13.89 -9.02 -5.42
N VAL A 39 14.19 -9.65 -4.27
CA VAL A 39 13.36 -10.73 -3.71
C VAL A 39 12.02 -10.18 -3.22
N ALA A 40 11.99 -9.02 -2.58
CA ALA A 40 10.75 -8.36 -2.17
C ALA A 40 9.82 -8.13 -3.38
N GLU A 41 10.35 -7.53 -4.44
CA GLU A 41 9.58 -7.31 -5.67
C GLU A 41 9.08 -8.64 -6.29
N ALA A 42 9.97 -9.63 -6.41
CA ALA A 42 9.64 -10.92 -7.03
C ALA A 42 8.57 -11.70 -6.24
N GLU A 43 8.68 -11.74 -4.92
CA GLU A 43 7.69 -12.42 -4.07
C GLU A 43 6.34 -11.69 -4.06
N PHE A 44 6.35 -10.35 -4.15
CA PHE A 44 5.11 -9.59 -4.29
C PHE A 44 4.43 -9.82 -5.65
N ARG A 45 5.20 -9.84 -6.75
CA ARG A 45 4.70 -10.20 -8.10
C ARG A 45 4.10 -11.62 -8.11
N LYS A 46 4.81 -12.57 -7.49
CA LYS A 46 4.36 -13.96 -7.37
C LYS A 46 3.05 -14.06 -6.60
N TRP A 47 2.95 -13.42 -5.44
CA TRP A 47 1.72 -13.41 -4.65
C TRP A 47 0.54 -12.84 -5.44
N LEU A 48 0.71 -11.70 -6.11
CA LEU A 48 -0.35 -11.13 -6.95
C LEU A 48 -0.73 -12.09 -8.08
N SER A 49 0.22 -12.75 -8.73
CA SER A 49 -0.04 -13.72 -9.81
C SER A 49 -0.83 -14.96 -9.35
N GLU A 50 -0.64 -15.36 -8.09
CA GLU A 50 -1.36 -16.48 -7.47
C GLU A 50 -2.75 -16.06 -6.99
N PHE A 51 -2.89 -14.84 -6.46
CA PHE A 51 -4.13 -14.32 -5.89
C PHE A 51 -5.12 -13.77 -6.92
N LEU A 52 -4.63 -13.09 -7.96
CA LEU A 52 -5.48 -12.42 -8.93
C LEU A 52 -6.15 -13.41 -9.91
N PRO A 53 -7.36 -13.09 -10.43
CA PRO A 53 -7.97 -13.83 -11.53
C PRO A 53 -7.02 -13.95 -12.73
N LYS A 54 -7.06 -15.07 -13.44
CA LYS A 54 -6.16 -15.37 -14.58
C LYS A 54 -6.23 -14.41 -15.76
N ARG A 55 -7.25 -13.53 -15.80
CA ARG A 55 -7.29 -12.41 -16.75
C ARG A 55 -6.19 -11.39 -16.49
N TYR A 56 -5.79 -11.21 -15.23
CA TYR A 56 -4.78 -10.24 -14.84
C TYR A 56 -3.43 -10.93 -14.67
N ALA A 57 -2.50 -10.63 -15.56
CA ALA A 57 -1.11 -11.04 -15.41
C ALA A 57 -0.31 -9.97 -14.68
N VAL A 58 0.78 -10.41 -14.03
CA VAL A 58 1.67 -9.56 -13.24
C VAL A 58 3.09 -9.75 -13.74
N THR A 59 3.81 -8.65 -13.94
CA THR A 59 5.18 -8.66 -14.46
C THR A 59 5.97 -7.46 -13.96
N SER A 60 7.29 -7.54 -13.99
CA SER A 60 8.12 -6.32 -14.07
C SER A 60 8.28 -5.91 -15.53
N GLY A 61 8.74 -4.69 -15.77
CA GLY A 61 9.19 -4.27 -17.10
C GLY A 61 8.69 -2.91 -17.51
N TYR A 62 8.24 -2.78 -18.75
CA TYR A 62 8.10 -1.50 -19.44
C TYR A 62 6.67 -1.30 -19.92
N ILE A 63 6.19 -0.06 -19.81
CA ILE A 63 4.92 0.36 -20.42
C ILE A 63 5.23 1.09 -21.72
N ILE A 64 4.71 0.57 -22.82
CA ILE A 64 5.01 1.06 -24.16
C ILE A 64 3.83 1.86 -24.69
N SER A 65 4.10 3.11 -25.08
CA SER A 65 3.10 3.99 -25.66
C SER A 65 3.62 4.61 -26.95
N PRO A 66 2.79 4.67 -28.01
CA PRO A 66 3.12 5.43 -29.22
C PRO A 66 3.16 6.95 -28.97
N GLY A 67 2.67 7.42 -27.81
CA GLY A 67 2.74 8.82 -27.39
C GLY A 67 4.10 9.24 -26.80
N ILE A 68 5.03 8.30 -26.61
CA ILE A 68 6.37 8.56 -26.07
C ILE A 68 7.41 8.44 -27.19
N SER A 69 8.31 9.41 -27.25
CA SER A 69 9.37 9.43 -28.27
C SER A 69 10.36 8.28 -28.07
N SER A 70 10.82 7.67 -29.16
CA SER A 70 11.84 6.61 -29.10
C SER A 70 13.22 7.09 -28.60
N LYS A 71 13.40 8.42 -28.44
CA LYS A 71 14.61 9.01 -27.85
C LYS A 71 14.56 9.07 -26.32
N GLU A 72 13.39 8.87 -25.72
CA GLU A 72 13.23 8.83 -24.27
C GLU A 72 13.67 7.47 -23.72
N HIS A 73 14.27 7.49 -22.53
CA HIS A 73 14.68 6.26 -21.87
C HIS A 73 13.46 5.49 -21.37
N MET A 74 13.48 4.18 -21.56
CA MET A 74 12.41 3.31 -21.06
C MET A 74 12.44 3.28 -19.54
N VAL A 75 11.26 3.36 -18.93
CA VAL A 75 11.10 3.30 -17.49
C VAL A 75 10.76 1.87 -17.10
N HIS A 76 11.62 1.25 -16.30
CA HIS A 76 11.34 -0.05 -15.70
C HIS A 76 10.44 0.15 -14.47
N TYR A 77 9.41 -0.68 -14.34
CA TYR A 77 8.48 -0.72 -13.23
C TYR A 77 8.56 -2.07 -12.52
N ASP A 78 8.58 -2.04 -11.19
CA ASP A 78 8.69 -3.24 -10.35
C ASP A 78 7.52 -4.18 -10.57
N VAL A 79 6.31 -3.64 -10.67
CA VAL A 79 5.08 -4.43 -10.81
C VAL A 79 4.11 -3.72 -11.75
N ILE A 80 3.71 -4.42 -12.81
CA ILE A 80 2.68 -4.03 -13.76
C ILE A 80 1.60 -5.12 -13.71
N ILE A 81 0.35 -4.71 -13.50
CA ILE A 81 -0.83 -5.57 -13.72
C ILE A 81 -1.45 -5.19 -15.06
N TYR A 82 -1.68 -6.18 -15.93
CA TYR A 82 -2.25 -5.97 -17.25
C TYR A 82 -3.27 -7.06 -17.64
N ASP A 83 -4.12 -6.77 -18.63
CA ASP A 83 -5.07 -7.74 -19.19
C ASP A 83 -4.35 -8.76 -20.07
N GLN A 84 -4.11 -9.97 -19.55
CA GLN A 84 -3.40 -11.03 -20.27
C GLN A 84 -4.22 -11.63 -21.42
N LEU A 85 -5.55 -11.56 -21.36
CA LEU A 85 -6.39 -12.19 -22.38
C LEU A 85 -6.36 -11.41 -23.69
N GLU A 86 -6.21 -10.09 -23.61
CA GLU A 86 -6.28 -9.19 -24.76
C GLU A 86 -4.93 -8.54 -25.11
N SER A 87 -3.99 -8.45 -24.16
CA SER A 87 -2.72 -7.77 -24.40
C SER A 87 -1.75 -8.64 -25.21
N PRO A 88 -1.17 -8.13 -26.31
CA PRO A 88 0.06 -8.68 -26.81
C PRO A 88 1.22 -8.35 -25.85
N VAL A 89 2.26 -9.17 -25.88
CA VAL A 89 3.57 -8.86 -25.30
C VAL A 89 4.48 -8.44 -26.44
N LEU A 90 4.96 -7.19 -26.41
CA LEU A 90 5.69 -6.62 -27.55
C LEU A 90 7.10 -7.20 -27.66
N TRP A 91 7.78 -7.32 -26.54
CA TRP A 91 9.03 -8.08 -26.39
C TRP A 91 9.24 -8.48 -24.94
N VAL A 92 10.23 -9.36 -24.77
CA VAL A 92 10.68 -9.89 -23.48
C VAL A 92 12.15 -9.55 -23.34
N GLU A 93 12.50 -8.85 -22.27
CA GLU A 93 13.89 -8.72 -21.85
C GLU A 93 14.20 -9.87 -20.88
N GLU A 94 15.00 -10.82 -21.37
CA GLU A 94 15.48 -11.92 -20.55
C GLU A 94 16.70 -11.46 -19.75
N ASN A 95 16.68 -11.72 -18.44
CA ASN A 95 17.87 -11.64 -17.63
C ASN A 95 18.44 -13.06 -17.48
N PRO A 96 19.67 -13.33 -17.98
CA PRO A 96 20.30 -14.66 -17.94
C PRO A 96 20.39 -15.26 -16.53
N ASP A 97 20.40 -14.43 -15.50
CA ASP A 97 20.53 -14.82 -14.09
C ASP A 97 19.18 -14.98 -13.37
N SER A 98 18.05 -14.88 -14.08
CA SER A 98 16.70 -14.88 -13.50
C SER A 98 15.88 -16.12 -13.84
N SER A 99 15.14 -16.63 -12.84
CA SER A 99 14.04 -17.59 -13.09
C SER A 99 12.93 -16.94 -13.93
N GLY A 100 11.95 -17.71 -14.43
CA GLY A 100 10.87 -17.18 -15.28
C GLY A 100 10.08 -15.98 -14.71
N GLN A 101 10.25 -15.65 -13.42
CA GLN A 101 9.71 -14.48 -12.71
C GLN A 101 10.56 -13.21 -12.81
N GLY A 102 11.78 -13.27 -13.36
CA GLY A 102 12.63 -12.08 -13.57
C GLY A 102 12.74 -11.66 -15.04
N LYS A 103 11.83 -12.14 -15.90
CA LYS A 103 11.66 -11.59 -17.25
C LYS A 103 10.94 -10.25 -17.15
N SER A 104 11.50 -9.23 -17.78
CA SER A 104 10.84 -7.93 -17.92
C SER A 104 10.04 -7.91 -19.21
N LEU A 105 8.75 -7.61 -19.14
CA LEU A 105 7.87 -7.58 -20.31
C LEU A 105 7.58 -6.15 -20.74
N ALA A 106 7.45 -5.95 -22.05
CA ALA A 106 7.01 -4.70 -22.62
C ALA A 106 5.52 -4.77 -23.00
N ILE A 107 4.69 -4.05 -22.26
CA ILE A 107 3.23 -4.12 -22.32
C ILE A 107 2.69 -2.81 -22.94
N PRO A 108 1.78 -2.87 -23.94
CA PRO A 108 1.14 -1.68 -24.48
C PRO A 108 0.29 -0.96 -23.42
N VAL A 109 0.35 0.37 -23.43
CA VAL A 109 -0.22 1.26 -22.42
C VAL A 109 -1.71 1.03 -22.15
N GLU A 110 -2.50 0.65 -23.15
CA GLU A 110 -3.94 0.46 -23.04
C GLU A 110 -4.38 -0.78 -22.25
N TYR A 111 -3.50 -1.78 -22.14
CA TYR A 111 -3.80 -3.01 -21.41
C TYR A 111 -3.33 -2.98 -19.95
N VAL A 112 -2.63 -1.92 -19.56
CA VAL A 112 -2.10 -1.75 -18.20
C VAL A 112 -3.20 -1.24 -17.27
N HIS A 113 -3.44 -2.00 -16.21
CA HIS A 113 -4.43 -1.67 -15.19
C HIS A 113 -3.81 -1.09 -13.92
N ALA A 114 -2.61 -1.54 -13.54
CA ALA A 114 -1.98 -1.02 -12.33
C ALA A 114 -0.46 -1.03 -12.38
N VAL A 115 0.14 -0.11 -11.63
CA VAL A 115 1.58 -0.13 -11.31
C VAL A 115 1.79 -0.09 -9.80
N PHE A 116 2.64 -0.96 -9.28
CA PHE A 116 3.11 -0.87 -7.89
C PHE A 116 4.59 -0.60 -7.86
N GLU A 117 4.98 0.32 -6.99
CA GLU A 117 6.36 0.55 -6.62
C GLU A 117 6.65 -0.15 -5.30
N VAL A 118 7.68 -1.01 -5.27
CA VAL A 118 8.00 -1.85 -4.12
C VAL A 118 9.32 -1.39 -3.51
N LYS A 119 9.32 -1.18 -2.20
CA LYS A 119 10.52 -0.85 -1.42
C LYS A 119 10.68 -1.80 -0.25
N SER A 120 11.93 -2.06 0.11
CA SER A 120 12.25 -2.97 1.22
C SER A 120 11.76 -2.43 2.56
N ALA A 121 12.03 -1.15 2.86
CA ALA A 121 11.64 -0.53 4.11
C ALA A 121 10.93 0.81 3.91
N PHE A 122 10.02 1.17 4.80
CA PHE A 122 9.40 2.50 4.86
C PHE A 122 10.28 3.46 5.67
N ASN A 123 10.84 4.47 5.01
CA ASN A 123 11.57 5.59 5.59
C ASN A 123 11.53 6.78 4.60
N ARG A 124 12.09 7.92 4.99
CA ARG A 124 12.09 9.13 4.16
C ARG A 124 12.67 8.90 2.77
N GLN A 125 13.82 8.24 2.69
CA GLN A 125 14.53 8.04 1.43
C GLN A 125 13.72 7.14 0.49
N SER A 126 13.25 5.99 0.97
CA SER A 126 12.50 5.05 0.15
C SER A 126 11.11 5.57 -0.25
N ALA A 127 10.45 6.34 0.63
CA ALA A 127 9.21 7.02 0.30
C ALA A 127 9.43 8.04 -0.83
N LYS A 128 10.48 8.86 -0.74
CA LYS A 128 10.85 9.81 -1.78
C LYS A 128 11.15 9.11 -3.11
N GLU A 129 11.98 8.07 -3.08
CA GLU A 129 12.30 7.26 -4.27
C GLU A 129 11.05 6.67 -4.91
N ALA A 130 10.10 6.19 -4.09
CA ALA A 130 8.86 5.65 -4.60
C ALA A 130 7.99 6.71 -5.30
N VAL A 131 7.90 7.93 -4.73
CA VAL A 131 7.23 9.07 -5.38
C VAL A 131 7.90 9.46 -6.68
N ASP A 132 9.24 9.54 -6.69
CA ASP A 132 10.02 9.91 -7.88
C ASP A 132 9.79 8.89 -9.00
N GLN A 133 9.79 7.59 -8.66
CA GLN A 133 9.60 6.51 -9.61
C GLN A 133 8.17 6.48 -10.16
N LEU A 134 7.13 6.57 -9.31
CA LEU A 134 5.75 6.66 -9.77
C LEU A 134 5.49 7.94 -10.57
N SER A 135 6.18 9.05 -10.26
CA SER A 135 6.06 10.30 -11.03
C SER A 135 6.49 10.16 -12.49
N LYS A 136 7.29 9.13 -12.83
CA LYS A 136 7.64 8.82 -14.23
C LYS A 136 6.43 8.33 -15.05
N LEU A 137 5.30 8.01 -14.43
CA LEU A 137 4.04 7.73 -15.12
C LEU A 137 3.35 8.99 -15.65
N LYS A 138 3.74 10.20 -15.21
CA LYS A 138 3.06 11.46 -15.57
C LYS A 138 2.85 11.66 -17.08
N PRO A 139 3.82 11.37 -17.98
CA PRO A 139 3.60 11.47 -19.42
C PRO A 139 2.47 10.57 -19.91
N LEU A 140 2.39 9.34 -19.39
CA LEU A 140 1.36 8.36 -19.72
C LEU A 140 0.01 8.67 -19.06
N LEU A 141 -0.01 9.48 -18.00
CA LEU A 141 -1.21 9.89 -17.27
C LEU A 141 -1.78 11.24 -17.71
N ALA A 142 -1.10 11.95 -18.62
CA ALA A 142 -1.41 13.33 -19.00
C ALA A 142 -2.84 13.51 -19.53
N ARG A 143 -3.42 12.47 -20.13
CA ARG A 143 -4.79 12.44 -20.63
C ARG A 143 -5.41 11.06 -20.44
N VAL A 144 -6.65 10.93 -20.85
CA VAL A 144 -7.37 9.66 -21.00
C VAL A 144 -7.86 9.62 -22.45
N ASP A 145 -7.50 8.58 -23.19
CA ASP A 145 -7.98 8.41 -24.56
C ASP A 145 -9.48 8.15 -24.60
N SER A 146 -10.16 8.68 -25.63
CA SER A 146 -11.54 8.31 -25.91
C SER A 146 -11.65 6.79 -26.08
N PRO A 147 -12.72 6.14 -25.59
CA PRO A 147 -12.97 4.72 -25.84
C PRO A 147 -12.90 4.37 -27.34
N THR A 148 -13.35 5.28 -28.20
CA THR A 148 -13.37 5.12 -29.67
C THR A 148 -12.05 5.48 -30.36
N SER A 149 -11.06 6.01 -29.65
CA SER A 149 -9.76 6.36 -30.24
C SER A 149 -9.05 5.11 -30.75
N ARG A 150 -8.56 5.18 -32.00
CA ARG A 150 -7.72 4.14 -32.60
C ARG A 150 -6.30 4.11 -32.05
N ALA A 151 -5.76 5.28 -31.71
CA ALA A 151 -4.44 5.38 -31.08
C ALA A 151 -4.65 5.48 -29.58
N LYS A 152 -4.14 4.50 -28.83
CA LYS A 152 -4.09 4.55 -27.38
C LYS A 152 -2.69 5.00 -26.98
N MET A 153 -2.60 6.18 -26.39
CA MET A 153 -1.35 6.85 -26.02
C MET A 153 -1.21 6.97 -24.50
N TYR A 154 -2.31 6.88 -23.77
CA TYR A 154 -2.34 7.14 -22.34
C TYR A 154 -2.89 5.96 -21.56
N LEU A 155 -2.52 5.90 -20.28
CA LEU A 155 -3.04 4.90 -19.36
C LEU A 155 -4.56 5.04 -19.21
N PRO A 156 -5.31 3.92 -19.15
CA PRO A 156 -6.77 3.93 -19.04
C PRO A 156 -7.34 4.78 -17.90
N ALA A 157 -8.63 5.11 -17.98
CA ALA A 157 -9.33 5.88 -16.95
C ALA A 157 -9.38 5.16 -15.58
N ASN A 158 -9.45 3.82 -15.63
CA ASN A 158 -9.48 2.90 -14.50
C ASN A 158 -8.08 2.40 -14.08
N PHE A 159 -7.00 2.92 -14.68
CA PHE A 159 -5.66 2.70 -14.16
C PHE A 159 -5.55 3.17 -12.71
N PHE A 160 -4.74 2.49 -11.89
CA PHE A 160 -4.33 2.98 -10.57
C PHE A 160 -2.86 2.65 -10.27
N CYS A 161 -2.27 3.33 -9.30
CA CYS A 161 -0.94 2.97 -8.81
C CYS A 161 -0.87 3.01 -7.28
N ALA A 162 0.06 2.25 -6.70
CA ALA A 162 0.24 2.20 -5.25
C ALA A 162 1.69 1.95 -4.87
N THR A 163 2.02 2.18 -3.60
CA THR A 163 3.32 1.83 -3.02
C THR A 163 3.21 0.63 -2.09
N VAL A 164 4.24 -0.21 -2.07
CA VAL A 164 4.35 -1.36 -1.19
C VAL A 164 5.68 -1.29 -0.45
N PHE A 165 5.64 -1.31 0.87
CA PHE A 165 6.82 -1.39 1.71
C PHE A 165 6.82 -2.73 2.45
N PHE A 166 7.92 -3.47 2.42
CA PHE A 166 7.97 -4.77 3.11
C PHE A 166 7.99 -4.61 4.63
N GLU A 167 8.69 -3.62 5.16
CA GLU A 167 8.77 -3.40 6.60
C GLU A 167 8.83 -1.92 7.01
N LEU A 168 8.28 -1.60 8.18
CA LEU A 168 8.67 -0.45 8.99
C LEU A 168 9.66 -0.94 10.05
N ARG A 169 10.92 -0.52 9.93
CA ARG A 169 11.97 -0.90 10.89
C ARG A 169 11.88 -0.09 12.16
N LYS A 170 12.29 -0.66 13.28
CA LYS A 170 12.30 0.02 14.59
C LYS A 170 13.09 1.32 14.57
N GLU A 171 14.21 1.34 13.85
CA GLU A 171 15.07 2.52 13.70
C GLU A 171 14.44 3.65 12.87
N HIS A 172 13.41 3.34 12.08
CA HIS A 172 12.68 4.31 11.24
C HIS A 172 11.30 4.67 11.80
N ASP A 173 10.89 4.08 12.94
CA ASP A 173 9.56 4.28 13.52
C ASP A 173 9.24 5.73 13.90
N LYS A 174 10.27 6.58 14.02
CA LYS A 174 10.13 8.03 14.29
C LYS A 174 10.41 8.91 13.07
N ASP A 175 10.60 8.33 11.89
CA ASP A 175 10.90 9.06 10.67
C ASP A 175 9.60 9.58 10.01
N PHE A 176 8.90 10.49 10.68
CA PHE A 176 7.64 11.08 10.20
C PHE A 176 7.79 11.79 8.85
N ALA A 177 9.01 12.17 8.46
CA ALA A 177 9.27 12.70 7.13
C ALA A 177 8.93 11.68 6.03
N ALA A 178 8.93 10.37 6.31
CA ALA A 178 8.55 9.33 5.35
C ALA A 178 7.14 9.52 4.80
N ILE A 179 6.15 9.73 5.67
CA ILE A 179 4.76 9.92 5.23
C ILE A 179 4.56 11.30 4.58
N ASP A 180 5.35 12.30 4.99
CA ASP A 180 5.35 13.65 4.40
C ASP A 180 5.96 13.70 2.99
N GLU A 181 6.93 12.85 2.68
CA GLU A 181 7.43 12.70 1.31
C GLU A 181 6.38 11.97 0.46
N LEU A 182 5.74 10.94 1.01
CA LEU A 182 4.77 10.11 0.28
C LEU A 182 3.50 10.87 -0.11
N VAL A 183 3.08 11.91 0.63
CA VAL A 183 1.90 12.71 0.28
C VAL A 183 2.00 13.34 -1.10
N ASN A 184 3.21 13.56 -1.63
CA ASN A 184 3.40 14.07 -2.99
C ASN A 184 2.88 13.10 -4.08
N ALA A 185 2.80 11.79 -3.80
CA ALA A 185 2.21 10.81 -4.72
C ALA A 185 0.70 11.00 -4.90
N THR A 186 0.02 11.69 -3.99
CA THR A 186 -1.43 12.00 -4.12
C THR A 186 -1.74 12.86 -5.36
N MET A 187 -0.74 13.56 -5.89
CA MET A 187 -0.85 14.33 -7.14
C MET A 187 -0.82 13.45 -8.40
N ILE A 188 -0.48 12.17 -8.26
CA ILE A 188 -0.50 11.21 -9.37
C ILE A 188 -1.94 10.73 -9.54
N ARG A 189 -2.45 10.86 -10.77
CA ARG A 189 -3.81 10.42 -11.12
C ARG A 189 -4.00 8.96 -10.68
N ARG A 190 -5.02 8.74 -9.84
CA ARG A 190 -5.41 7.41 -9.34
C ARG A 190 -4.33 6.72 -8.50
N PHE A 191 -3.50 7.49 -7.79
CA PHE A 191 -2.75 6.93 -6.66
C PHE A 191 -3.73 6.41 -5.63
N TYR A 192 -3.59 5.14 -5.24
CA TYR A 192 -4.44 4.47 -4.28
C TYR A 192 -3.98 4.69 -2.82
N GLY A 193 -2.69 4.92 -2.63
CA GLY A 193 -2.03 4.86 -1.33
C GLY A 193 -1.05 3.69 -1.31
N GLY A 194 -1.06 2.90 -0.25
CA GLY A 194 -0.13 1.78 -0.15
C GLY A 194 -0.30 0.88 1.05
N ILE A 195 0.59 -0.09 1.16
CA ILE A 195 0.67 -1.02 2.28
C ILE A 195 2.10 -1.15 2.81
N ILE A 196 2.24 -1.32 4.11
CA ILE A 196 3.45 -1.76 4.80
C ILE A 196 3.20 -3.17 5.33
N LEU A 197 3.91 -4.20 4.84
CA LEU A 197 3.56 -5.60 5.14
C LEU A 197 3.79 -6.00 6.61
N ARG A 198 4.76 -5.37 7.29
CA ARG A 198 4.98 -5.50 8.74
C ARG A 198 5.56 -4.23 9.35
N ALA A 199 5.41 -4.07 10.66
CA ALA A 199 6.28 -3.21 11.48
C ALA A 199 7.03 -4.09 12.47
N GLU A 200 8.34 -3.90 12.63
CA GLU A 200 9.18 -4.70 13.55
C GLU A 200 8.74 -4.58 15.02
N THR A 201 8.04 -3.50 15.36
CA THR A 201 7.55 -3.19 16.72
C THR A 201 6.18 -3.80 17.03
N LEU A 202 5.49 -4.38 16.04
CA LEU A 202 4.12 -4.89 16.18
C LEU A 202 4.03 -6.40 15.99
N ASP A 203 2.91 -6.98 16.41
CA ASP A 203 2.61 -8.40 16.15
C ASP A 203 2.58 -8.70 14.64
N ARG A 204 3.03 -9.90 14.27
CA ARG A 204 3.24 -10.38 12.90
C ARG A 204 2.01 -10.26 11.99
N TYR A 205 0.79 -10.27 12.53
CA TYR A 205 -0.41 -10.17 11.70
C TYR A 205 -0.67 -8.75 11.19
N ASN A 206 -0.10 -7.73 11.82
CA ASN A 206 -0.35 -6.34 11.46
C ASN A 206 0.30 -5.91 10.16
N SER A 207 -0.42 -5.06 9.44
CA SER A 207 0.07 -4.38 8.26
C SER A 207 -0.36 -2.91 8.31
N GLY A 208 0.51 -2.03 7.84
CA GLY A 208 0.24 -0.61 7.76
C GLY A 208 -0.57 -0.30 6.51
N LYS A 209 -1.74 0.32 6.63
CA LYS A 209 -2.49 0.84 5.48
C LYS A 209 -2.19 2.32 5.35
N ILE A 210 -1.80 2.74 4.15
CA ILE A 210 -1.61 4.14 3.79
C ILE A 210 -2.82 4.53 2.93
N SER A 211 -3.70 5.37 3.47
CA SER A 211 -4.95 5.77 2.82
C SER A 211 -5.08 7.28 2.72
N PHE A 212 -5.91 7.74 1.78
CA PHE A 212 -6.23 9.15 1.63
C PHE A 212 -7.11 9.64 2.78
N ARG A 213 -6.88 10.89 3.17
CA ARG A 213 -7.77 11.66 4.03
C ARG A 213 -7.99 13.03 3.38
N ASN A 214 -9.24 13.29 3.02
CA ASN A 214 -9.67 14.57 2.47
C ASN A 214 -9.93 15.52 3.63
N GLU A 215 -9.26 16.66 3.60
CA GLU A 215 -9.35 17.67 4.64
C GLU A 215 -9.83 18.99 4.04
N ASN A 216 -10.69 19.70 4.78
CA ASN A 216 -11.18 21.03 4.40
C ASN A 216 -10.36 22.16 5.05
N VAL A 217 -9.34 21.80 5.82
CA VAL A 217 -8.45 22.71 6.55
C VAL A 217 -7.02 22.17 6.53
N ASP A 218 -6.04 23.05 6.63
CA ASP A 218 -4.65 22.67 6.85
C ASP A 218 -4.47 22.17 8.29
N SER A 219 -4.84 20.90 8.51
CA SER A 219 -4.64 20.24 9.79
C SER A 219 -3.15 19.96 9.99
N LYS A 220 -2.62 20.34 11.15
CA LYS A 220 -1.26 19.94 11.53
C LYS A 220 -1.18 18.41 11.66
N PRO A 221 0.00 17.81 11.37
CA PRO A 221 0.23 16.39 11.65
C PRO A 221 -0.12 16.05 13.10
N ASN A 222 -0.59 14.83 13.34
CA ASN A 222 -0.85 14.36 14.69
C ASN A 222 0.45 14.32 15.54
N ASN A 223 0.35 14.61 16.84
CA ASN A 223 1.49 14.66 17.77
C ASN A 223 1.96 13.27 18.24
N ASN A 224 1.87 12.26 17.37
CA ASN A 224 2.18 10.89 17.75
C ASN A 224 3.69 10.64 17.79
N SER A 225 4.12 9.73 18.66
CA SER A 225 5.54 9.42 18.91
C SER A 225 6.07 8.22 18.11
N SER A 226 5.18 7.54 17.37
CA SER A 226 5.47 6.34 16.58
C SER A 226 4.63 6.29 15.30
N LEU A 227 5.28 5.98 14.18
CA LEU A 227 4.64 5.68 12.90
C LEU A 227 3.75 4.44 12.97
N SER A 228 4.11 3.47 13.82
CA SER A 228 3.38 2.21 13.98
C SER A 228 2.04 2.32 14.73
N PHE A 229 1.73 3.48 15.32
CA PHE A 229 0.48 3.72 16.03
C PHE A 229 -0.66 4.14 15.08
N TRP A 230 -0.71 5.43 14.80
CA TRP A 230 -1.58 6.12 13.85
C TRP A 230 -0.81 7.36 13.45
N THR A 231 -0.52 7.59 12.18
CA THR A 231 0.16 8.82 11.74
C THR A 231 -0.58 9.49 10.59
N THR A 232 -0.55 10.82 10.55
CA THR A 232 -1.00 11.60 9.40
C THR A 232 0.16 12.35 8.79
N SER A 233 0.23 12.44 7.46
CA SER A 233 1.17 13.36 6.81
C SER A 233 0.77 14.82 7.05
N LYS A 234 1.68 15.73 6.68
CA LYS A 234 1.33 17.12 6.35
C LYS A 234 0.20 17.16 5.33
N CYS A 235 -0.56 18.26 5.36
CA CYS A 235 -1.54 18.55 4.33
C CYS A 235 -0.84 19.05 3.06
N LEU A 236 -1.31 18.58 1.91
CA LEU A 236 -0.94 19.06 0.60
C LEU A 236 -2.16 19.73 -0.03
N LYS A 237 -2.03 21.03 -0.32
CA LYS A 237 -3.10 21.80 -0.95
C LYS A 237 -3.30 21.34 -2.40
N TYR A 238 -4.53 20.96 -2.75
CA TYR A 238 -4.87 20.51 -4.09
C TYR A 238 -5.61 21.58 -4.90
N LYS A 239 -6.66 22.17 -4.31
CA LYS A 239 -7.47 23.22 -4.95
C LYS A 239 -8.24 23.99 -3.87
N ASP A 240 -8.37 25.31 -4.00
CA ASP A 240 -9.12 26.15 -3.05
C ASP A 240 -8.81 25.78 -1.58
N ASP A 241 -9.82 25.56 -0.73
CA ASP A 241 -9.67 25.08 0.66
C ASP A 241 -9.69 23.54 0.79
N GLN A 242 -9.35 22.81 -0.27
CA GLN A 242 -9.25 21.34 -0.28
C GLN A 242 -7.80 20.89 -0.14
N TYR A 243 -7.57 20.07 0.88
CA TYR A 243 -6.28 19.51 1.23
C TYR A 243 -6.35 17.98 1.16
N PHE A 244 -5.27 17.38 0.70
CA PHE A 244 -5.02 15.95 0.85
C PHE A 244 -4.02 15.71 1.95
N SER A 245 -4.25 14.67 2.72
CA SER A 245 -3.26 14.11 3.64
C SER A 245 -3.31 12.60 3.52
N LEU A 246 -2.25 11.93 3.94
CA LEU A 246 -2.22 10.49 4.08
C LEU A 246 -2.41 10.11 5.53
N LEU A 247 -3.12 9.01 5.74
CA LEU A 247 -3.32 8.33 7.01
C LEU A 247 -2.57 7.00 6.96
N LEU A 248 -1.70 6.77 7.94
CA LEU A 248 -1.07 5.48 8.20
C LEU A 248 -1.64 4.89 9.49
N THR A 249 -2.24 3.70 9.39
CA THR A 249 -2.73 2.93 10.55
C THR A 249 -2.30 1.47 10.41
N PHE A 250 -2.12 0.76 11.53
CA PHE A 250 -1.72 -0.64 11.54
C PHE A 250 -2.82 -1.54 12.10
N TRP A 251 -3.24 -2.52 11.30
CA TRP A 251 -4.25 -3.48 11.73
C TRP A 251 -4.02 -4.86 11.11
N GLU A 252 -4.57 -5.89 11.74
CA GLU A 252 -4.49 -7.27 11.27
C GLU A 252 -5.29 -7.48 9.97
N GLN A 253 -6.30 -6.64 9.73
CA GLN A 253 -7.17 -6.71 8.55
C GLN A 253 -6.59 -6.06 7.30
N HIS A 254 -5.64 -5.12 7.45
CA HIS A 254 -5.20 -4.27 6.35
C HIS A 254 -4.57 -5.04 5.18
N PHE A 255 -3.94 -6.19 5.41
CA PHE A 255 -3.43 -7.01 4.31
C PHE A 255 -4.57 -7.60 3.47
N SER A 256 -5.60 -8.13 4.12
CA SER A 256 -6.79 -8.63 3.43
C SER A 256 -7.53 -7.51 2.72
N GLU A 257 -7.74 -6.37 3.38
CA GLU A 257 -8.36 -5.20 2.76
C GLU A 257 -7.60 -4.77 1.50
N PHE A 258 -6.28 -4.58 1.60
CA PHE A 258 -5.45 -4.21 0.46
C PHE A 258 -5.58 -5.19 -0.70
N ALA A 259 -5.58 -6.50 -0.44
CA ALA A 259 -5.73 -7.52 -1.46
C ALA A 259 -7.09 -7.42 -2.17
N PHE A 260 -8.19 -7.30 -1.43
CA PHE A 260 -9.52 -7.20 -2.04
C PHE A 260 -9.81 -5.82 -2.64
N ASP A 261 -9.20 -4.76 -2.13
CA ASP A 261 -9.24 -3.42 -2.70
C ASP A 261 -8.59 -3.41 -4.10
N ILE A 262 -7.47 -4.13 -4.29
CA ILE A 262 -6.88 -4.35 -5.63
C ILE A 262 -7.89 -5.00 -6.58
N LEU A 263 -8.59 -6.06 -6.15
CA LEU A 263 -9.60 -6.71 -6.99
C LEU A 263 -10.76 -5.78 -7.34
N ALA A 264 -11.22 -4.97 -6.38
CA ALA A 264 -12.29 -4.01 -6.60
C ALA A 264 -11.85 -2.88 -7.54
N LEU A 265 -10.61 -2.41 -7.44
CA LEU A 265 -10.03 -1.42 -8.35
C LEU A 265 -9.94 -1.96 -9.78
N LEU A 266 -9.42 -3.18 -9.95
CA LEU A 266 -9.33 -3.85 -11.26
C LEU A 266 -10.72 -4.04 -11.89
N LYS A 267 -11.76 -4.32 -11.09
CA LYS A 267 -13.14 -4.45 -11.53
C LYS A 267 -13.90 -3.13 -11.64
N ASN A 268 -13.27 -2.01 -11.28
CA ASN A 268 -13.91 -0.69 -11.20
C ASN A 268 -15.15 -0.66 -10.27
N THR A 269 -15.11 -1.44 -9.18
CA THR A 269 -16.16 -1.50 -8.14
C THR A 269 -15.67 -0.97 -6.79
N TYR A 270 -14.43 -0.49 -6.70
CA TYR A 270 -13.87 0.06 -5.47
C TYR A 270 -14.63 1.30 -5.00
N GLN A 271 -14.95 1.32 -3.71
CA GLN A 271 -15.58 2.44 -3.03
C GLN A 271 -14.71 2.86 -1.85
N PRO A 272 -14.19 4.11 -1.82
CA PRO A 272 -13.43 4.60 -0.68
C PRO A 272 -14.21 4.46 0.63
N ASN A 273 -13.52 4.05 1.70
CA ASN A 273 -14.08 3.85 3.04
C ASN A 273 -15.13 2.73 3.18
N VAL A 274 -15.29 1.89 2.15
CA VAL A 274 -16.14 0.69 2.20
C VAL A 274 -15.26 -0.54 2.01
N LEU A 275 -15.46 -1.57 2.84
CA LEU A 275 -14.75 -2.83 2.69
C LEU A 275 -15.08 -3.48 1.34
N SER A 276 -14.05 -3.75 0.52
CA SER A 276 -14.23 -4.39 -0.79
C SER A 276 -14.65 -5.86 -0.71
N SER A 277 -14.49 -6.50 0.45
CA SER A 277 -14.83 -7.90 0.67
C SER A 277 -14.95 -8.18 2.17
N LEU A 278 -15.83 -9.12 2.52
CA LEU A 278 -15.90 -9.71 3.87
C LEU A 278 -15.07 -11.00 3.98
N TYR A 279 -14.56 -11.54 2.87
CA TYR A 279 -13.68 -12.71 2.89
C TYR A 279 -12.34 -12.37 3.53
N CYS A 280 -11.84 -13.29 4.35
CA CYS A 280 -10.55 -13.20 5.04
C CYS A 280 -10.39 -11.94 5.91
N THR A 281 -11.52 -11.30 6.28
CA THR A 281 -11.58 -10.26 7.31
C THR A 281 -11.53 -10.89 8.69
N GLY A 282 -10.74 -10.34 9.60
CA GLY A 282 -10.59 -10.91 10.93
C GLY A 282 -9.46 -10.27 11.71
N SER A 283 -9.53 -10.40 13.02
CA SER A 283 -8.44 -10.04 13.93
C SER A 283 -8.45 -11.02 15.10
N THR A 284 -7.34 -11.08 15.81
CA THR A 284 -7.18 -11.90 17.00
C THR A 284 -8.21 -11.51 18.06
N SER A 285 -8.49 -10.21 18.23
CA SER A 285 -9.58 -9.74 19.10
C SER A 285 -10.94 -10.29 18.67
N LEU A 286 -11.30 -10.19 17.38
CA LEU A 286 -12.59 -10.64 16.87
C LEU A 286 -12.77 -12.16 16.97
N GLU A 287 -11.69 -12.92 16.84
CA GLU A 287 -11.69 -14.37 17.03
C GLU A 287 -11.89 -14.75 18.50
N ASN A 288 -11.33 -13.96 19.42
CA ASN A 288 -11.51 -14.12 20.86
C ASN A 288 -12.83 -13.52 21.39
N GLY A 289 -13.73 -13.07 20.51
CA GLY A 289 -15.03 -12.50 20.88
C GLY A 289 -15.00 -11.03 21.30
N SER A 290 -13.85 -10.34 21.17
CA SER A 290 -13.73 -8.90 21.43
C SER A 290 -13.91 -8.08 20.14
N ILE A 291 -14.73 -7.04 20.19
CA ILE A 291 -14.83 -6.04 19.12
C ILE A 291 -13.82 -4.89 19.28
N VAL A 292 -13.11 -4.84 20.42
CA VAL A 292 -12.11 -3.82 20.73
C VAL A 292 -10.72 -4.40 20.53
N GLU A 293 -9.89 -3.69 19.76
CA GLU A 293 -8.46 -3.98 19.65
C GLU A 293 -7.72 -3.33 20.81
N THR A 294 -7.24 -4.14 21.75
CA THR A 294 -6.58 -3.67 22.97
C THR A 294 -5.13 -3.21 22.75
N ARG A 295 -4.58 -3.32 21.54
CA ARG A 295 -3.19 -2.92 21.23
C ARG A 295 -2.93 -1.44 21.53
N TYR A 296 -3.95 -0.59 21.33
CA TYR A 296 -3.84 0.85 21.50
C TYR A 296 -4.10 1.33 22.94
N ALA A 297 -4.46 0.42 23.84
CA ALA A 297 -4.44 0.70 25.26
C ALA A 297 -2.97 0.59 25.73
N ASP A 298 -2.20 1.68 25.65
CA ASP A 298 -1.17 1.91 26.67
C ASP A 298 -1.90 1.67 28.00
N PRO A 299 -1.56 0.64 28.81
CA PRO A 299 -2.34 0.36 30.00
C PRO A 299 -2.42 1.58 30.93
N GLU A 300 -1.39 2.43 30.96
CA GLU A 300 -1.41 3.68 31.71
C GLU A 300 -2.19 4.80 31.00
N GLY A 301 -2.17 4.85 29.68
CA GLY A 301 -2.93 5.79 28.86
C GLY A 301 -4.43 5.48 28.85
N TYR A 302 -4.81 4.21 28.77
CA TYR A 302 -6.18 3.73 28.90
C TYR A 302 -6.71 3.94 30.31
N LYS A 303 -5.88 3.68 31.33
CA LYS A 303 -6.22 4.02 32.71
C LYS A 303 -6.45 5.52 32.88
N ARG A 304 -5.55 6.37 32.37
CA ARG A 304 -5.73 7.84 32.37
C ARG A 304 -7.00 8.26 31.64
N TYR A 305 -7.25 7.72 30.45
CA TYR A 305 -8.47 8.00 29.69
C TYR A 305 -9.74 7.63 30.46
N GLN A 306 -9.76 6.47 31.11
CA GLN A 306 -10.89 6.05 31.95
C GLN A 306 -11.06 6.99 33.16
N GLU A 307 -9.98 7.35 33.84
CA GLU A 307 -9.99 8.28 34.98
C GLU A 307 -10.48 9.68 34.58
N GLU A 308 -9.99 10.22 33.46
CA GLU A 308 -10.39 11.53 32.92
C GLU A 308 -11.86 11.54 32.45
N THR A 309 -12.29 10.49 31.75
CA THR A 309 -13.66 10.35 31.26
C THR A 309 -14.65 10.22 32.43
N ALA A 310 -14.33 9.40 33.43
CA ALA A 310 -15.16 9.26 34.64
C ALA A 310 -15.28 10.58 35.41
N ALA A 311 -14.19 11.37 35.49
CA ALA A 311 -14.22 12.69 36.11
C ALA A 311 -15.14 13.68 35.37
N ILE A 312 -15.12 13.67 34.03
CA ILE A 312 -15.99 14.51 33.18
C ILE A 312 -17.46 14.11 33.35
N LEU A 313 -17.78 12.81 33.27
CA LEU A 313 -19.15 12.30 33.43
C LEU A 313 -19.73 12.66 34.80
N LYS A 314 -18.91 12.53 35.86
CA LYS A 314 -19.29 12.93 37.22
C LYS A 314 -19.53 14.44 37.33
N ALA A 315 -18.67 15.26 36.72
CA ALA A 315 -18.84 16.72 36.70
C ALA A 315 -20.10 17.17 35.94
N GLN A 316 -20.56 16.37 34.97
CA GLN A 316 -21.79 16.61 34.20
C GLN A 316 -23.05 15.99 34.83
N GLY A 317 -22.93 15.36 36.02
CA GLY A 317 -24.08 14.81 36.76
C GLY A 317 -24.51 13.41 36.33
N PHE A 318 -23.76 12.73 35.47
CA PHE A 318 -23.98 11.33 35.11
C PHE A 318 -23.36 10.43 36.19
N VAL A 319 -24.13 10.14 37.24
CA VAL A 319 -23.70 9.29 38.35
C VAL A 319 -24.04 7.83 38.02
N GLY A 320 -23.01 6.96 37.95
CA GLY A 320 -23.17 5.51 37.79
C GLY A 320 -22.98 4.95 36.38
N LEU A 321 -22.54 5.77 35.41
CA LEU A 321 -22.09 5.32 34.09
C LEU A 321 -20.57 5.17 34.10
N GLU A 322 -20.08 3.97 33.80
CA GLU A 322 -18.65 3.72 33.59
C GLU A 322 -18.26 4.09 32.15
N PRO A 323 -17.00 4.48 31.89
CA PRO A 323 -16.50 4.73 30.54
C PRO A 323 -16.67 3.53 29.58
N SER A 324 -16.83 2.31 30.10
CA SER A 324 -17.11 1.10 29.33
C SER A 324 -18.58 0.90 28.95
N ASP A 325 -19.48 1.69 29.52
CA ASP A 325 -20.93 1.63 29.27
C ASP A 325 -21.35 2.49 28.05
N ILE A 326 -20.38 3.18 27.43
CA ILE A 326 -20.51 4.08 26.27
C ILE A 326 -19.72 3.50 25.10
#